data_AF-A0A973WXQ4-F1
#
_entry.id   AF-A0A973WXQ4-F1
#
_cell.length_a   1.000
_cell.length_b   1.000
_cell.length_c   1.000
_cell.angle_alpha   90.00
_cell.angle_beta   90.00
_cell.angle_gamma   90.00
#
_symmetry.space_group_name_H-M   'P 1'
#
loop_
_entity.id
_entity.type
_entity.pdbx_description
1 polymer ?
#
loop_
_entity_poly.entity_id
_entity_poly.type
_entity_poly.pdbx_seq_one_letter_code
_entity_poly.pdbx_strand_id
1 'polypeptide(L)' 'MRIFDVECECGAEYRCAESESLSGEPGSFACTTCGRVVETWETASKRVYRCVLTPDRAYVRIPPPPAP' A
#
# COMPACT_ATOMS: atom_id res chain seq x y z
N MET A 1 1.63 -9.20 18.14
CA MET A 1 0.86 -8.72 16.98
C MET A 1 1.32 -7.31 16.71
N ARG A 2 1.75 -7.03 15.48
CA ARG A 2 2.26 -5.72 15.08
C ARG A 2 1.30 -5.10 14.07
N ILE A 3 1.00 -3.82 14.22
CA ILE A 3 0.19 -3.05 13.27
C ILE A 3 1.01 -1.86 12.81
N PHE A 4 1.05 -1.62 11.50
CA PHE A 4 1.76 -0.51 10.91
C PHE A 4 1.08 -0.05 9.63
N ASP A 5 1.27 1.22 9.28
CA ASP A 5 0.73 1.81 8.06
C ASP A 5 1.79 1.81 6.95
N VAL A 6 1.33 1.62 5.72
CA VAL A 6 2.15 1.57 4.50
C VAL A 6 1.48 2.44 3.44
N GLU A 7 2.24 3.37 2.87
CA GLU A 7 1.78 4.24 1.80
C GLU A 7 2.33 3.75 0.44
N CYS A 8 1.46 3.74 -0.56
CA CYS A 8 1.84 3.52 -1.94
C CYS A 8 2.13 4.84 -2.63
N GLU A 9 3.09 4.87 -3.56
CA GLU A 9 3.43 6.04 -4.39
C GLU A 9 2.24 6.71 -5.10
N CYS A 10 1.14 5.98 -5.32
CA CYS A 10 -0.06 6.56 -5.88
C CYS A 10 -0.87 7.43 -4.90
N GLY A 11 -0.47 7.51 -3.64
CA GLY A 11 -1.17 8.18 -2.54
C GLY A 11 -2.22 7.31 -1.84
N ALA A 12 -2.14 5.98 -2.00
CA ALA A 12 -3.03 5.05 -1.27
C ALA A 12 -2.38 4.62 0.04
N GLU A 13 -3.13 4.65 1.13
CA GLU A 13 -2.66 4.23 2.45
C GLU A 13 -3.31 2.90 2.84
N TYR A 14 -2.49 1.98 3.34
CA TYR A 14 -2.88 0.66 3.79
C TYR A 14 -2.43 0.44 5.23
N ARG A 15 -3.32 -0.09 6.06
CA ARG A 15 -2.98 -0.57 7.39
C ARG A 15 -2.71 -2.06 7.34
N CYS A 16 -1.49 -2.45 7.68
CA CYS A 16 -1.05 -3.83 7.77
C CYS A 16 -1.15 -4.32 9.21
N ALA A 17 -1.74 -5.49 9.40
CA ALA A 17 -1.68 -6.26 10.63
C ALA A 17 -0.82 -7.51 10.40
N GLU A 18 0.32 -7.58 11.08
CA GLU A 18 1.23 -8.72 11.08
C GLU A 18 1.04 -9.56 12.34
N SER A 19 0.83 -10.85 12.12
CA SER A 19 0.80 -11.85 13.18
C SER A 19 2.17 -12.49 13.32
N GLU A 20 2.78 -12.33 14.49
CA GLU A 20 4.07 -12.93 14.87
C GLU A 20 3.90 -14.39 15.31
N SER A 21 2.70 -14.78 15.73
CA SER A 21 2.41 -16.12 16.26
C SER A 21 1.89 -17.09 15.19
N LEU A 22 1.44 -16.57 14.03
CA LEU A 22 0.98 -17.38 12.91
C LEU A 22 2.09 -17.49 11.87
N SER A 23 2.52 -18.72 11.63
CA SER A 23 3.40 -19.06 10.51
C SER A 23 2.72 -18.63 9.20
N GLY A 24 3.38 -17.75 8.46
CA GLY A 24 3.02 -17.33 7.12
C GLY A 24 4.09 -17.72 6.11
N GLU A 25 4.01 -17.15 4.93
CA GLU A 25 4.99 -17.32 3.87
C GLU A 25 5.53 -15.95 3.45
N PRO A 26 6.79 -15.87 2.96
CA PRO A 26 7.29 -14.67 2.33
C PRO A 26 6.39 -14.30 1.15
N GLY A 27 6.19 -13.01 0.95
CA GLY A 27 5.23 -12.53 -0.02
C GLY A 27 5.40 -11.06 -0.35
N SER A 28 4.55 -10.59 -1.25
CA SER A 28 4.45 -9.18 -1.58
C SER A 28 3.00 -8.74 -1.58
N PHE A 29 2.80 -7.45 -1.33
CA PHE A 29 1.50 -6.81 -1.37
C PHE A 29 1.47 -5.80 -2.50
N ALA A 30 0.54 -5.99 -3.43
CA ALA A 30 0.28 -5.07 -4.52
C ALA A 30 -0.87 -4.11 -4.15
N CYS A 31 -0.69 -2.83 -4.47
CA CYS A 31 -1.68 -1.79 -4.27
C CYS A 31 -2.93 -2.10 -5.09
N THR A 32 -4.09 -2.20 -4.43
CA THR A 32 -5.38 -2.41 -5.10
C THR A 32 -5.80 -1.25 -6.01
N THR A 33 -5.23 -0.05 -5.81
CA THR A 33 -5.56 1.17 -6.59
C THR A 33 -4.74 1.29 -7.87
N CYS A 34 -3.43 0.99 -7.83
CA CYS A 34 -2.52 1.22 -8.96
C CYS A 34 -1.78 -0.04 -9.45
N GLY A 35 -1.93 -1.17 -8.76
CA GLY A 35 -1.30 -2.45 -9.11
C GLY A 35 0.19 -2.55 -8.80
N ARG A 36 0.86 -1.49 -8.35
CA ARG A 36 2.29 -1.54 -7.99
C ARG A 36 2.50 -2.31 -6.68
N VAL A 37 3.61 -3.01 -6.59
CA VAL A 37 4.07 -3.62 -5.34
C VAL A 37 4.40 -2.50 -4.36
N VAL A 38 3.75 -2.53 -3.19
CA VAL A 38 3.94 -1.54 -2.12
C VAL A 38 4.94 -2.04 -1.11
N GLU A 39 4.90 -3.34 -0.81
CA GLU A 39 5.78 -3.95 0.16
C GLU A 39 6.07 -5.41 -0.23
N THR A 40 7.26 -5.87 0.13
CA THR A 40 7.68 -7.27 0.03
C THR A 40 8.30 -7.67 1.36
N TRP A 41 8.08 -8.91 1.80
CA TRP A 41 8.64 -9.42 3.05
C TRP A 41 9.14 -10.84 2.90
N GLU A 42 10.25 -11.12 3.58
CA GLU A 42 10.91 -12.43 3.56
C GLU A 42 10.54 -13.28 4.78
N THR A 43 9.94 -12.67 5.81
CA THR A 43 9.58 -13.37 7.04
C THR A 43 8.34 -14.22 6.84
N ALA A 44 8.35 -15.42 7.43
CA ALA A 44 7.21 -16.34 7.48
C ALA A 44 6.13 -15.84 8.47
N SER A 45 5.67 -14.60 8.30
CA SER A 45 4.71 -13.93 9.18
C SER A 45 3.42 -13.69 8.40
N LYS A 46 2.28 -14.05 8.96
CA LYS A 46 1.00 -13.82 8.29
C LYS A 46 0.64 -12.33 8.35
N ARG A 47 0.48 -11.69 7.20
CA ARG A 47 0.11 -10.27 7.06
C ARG A 47 -1.28 -10.12 6.44
N VAL A 48 -2.04 -9.14 6.93
CA VAL A 48 -3.33 -8.75 6.35
C VAL A 48 -3.34 -7.25 6.14
N TYR A 49 -3.71 -6.82 4.93
CA TYR A 49 -3.74 -5.42 4.53
C TYR A 49 -5.17 -4.94 4.38
N ARG A 50 -5.46 -3.76 4.93
CA ARG A 50 -6.72 -3.04 4.72
C ARG A 50 -6.42 -1.68 4.13
N CYS A 51 -7.06 -1.33 3.02
CA CYS A 51 -7.00 0.03 2.49
C CYS A 51 -7.74 0.98 3.44
N VAL A 52 -7.04 2.03 3.89
CA VAL A 52 -7.58 3.07 4.79
C VAL A 52 -7.87 4.34 4.00
N LEU A 53 -7.01 4.67 3.03
CA LEU A 53 -7.18 5.83 2.18
C LEU A 53 -6.90 5.45 0.73
N THR A 54 -7.83 5.78 -0.16
CA THR A 54 -7.61 5.73 -1.61
C THR A 54 -7.33 7.13 -2.11
N PRO A 55 -6.35 7.33 -3.01
CA PRO A 55 -6.09 8.63 -3.59
C PRO A 55 -7.32 9.08 -4.36
N ASP A 56 -7.81 10.28 -4.07
CA ASP A 56 -8.88 10.89 -4.84
C ASP A 56 -8.34 11.18 -6.25
N ARG A 57 -8.77 10.37 -7.23
CA ARG A 57 -8.48 10.57 -8.65
C ARG A 57 -9.60 11.32 -9.37
N ALA A 58 -10.56 11.89 -8.64
CA ALA A 58 -11.68 12.60 -9.26
C ALA A 58 -11.21 13.82 -10.05
N TYR A 59 -10.08 14.40 -9.67
CA TYR A 59 -9.44 15.49 -10.40
C TYR A 59 -8.22 15.02 -11.19
N VAL A 60 -8.32 15.08 -12.52
CA VAL A 60 -7.17 14.99 -13.40
C VAL A 60 -6.23 16.15 -13.05
N ARG A 61 -4.97 15.84 -12.70
CA ARG A 61 -3.94 16.88 -12.58
C ARG A 61 -3.66 17.44 -13.96
N ILE A 62 -4.21 18.61 -14.26
CA ILE A 62 -3.91 19.35 -15.48
C ILE A 62 -2.55 20.01 -15.28
N PRO A 63 -1.54 19.75 -16.13
CA PRO A 63 -0.26 20.44 -16.04
C PRO A 63 -0.47 21.96 -16.23
N PRO A 64 0.30 22.81 -15.54
CA PRO A 64 0.22 24.24 -15.77
C PRO A 64 0.52 24.57 -17.24
N PRO A 65 -0.12 25.59 -17.82
CA PRO A 65 0.21 26.03 -19.18
C PRO A 65 1.69 26.46 -19.26
N PRO A 66 2.35 26.33 -20.43
CA PRO A 66 3.72 26.79 -20.61
C PRO A 66 3.83 28.29 -20.30
N ALA A 67 4.95 28.68 -19.67
CA ALA A 67 5.24 30.08 -19.39
C ALA A 67 5.34 30.89 -20.70
N PRO A 68 4.93 32.18 -20.68
CA PRO A 68 4.99 33.06 -21.85
C PRO A 68 6.42 33.34 -22.33
#